data_AF-A0A952LWM1-F1
#
_entry.id   AF-A0A952LWM1-F1
#
_cell.length_a   1.000
_cell.length_b   1.000
_cell.length_c   1.000
_cell.angle_alpha   90.00
_cell.angle_beta   90.00
_cell.angle_gamma   90.00
#
_symmetry.space_group_name_H-M   'P 1'
#
loop_
_entity.id
_entity.type
_entity.pdbx_description
1 polymer ?
#
loop_
_entity_poly.entity_id
_entity_poly.type
_entity_poly.pdbx_seq_one_letter_code
_entity_poly.pdbx_strand_id
1 'polypeptide(L)'
;MEILIDFFFRDPVVRWVLMAVILMCASAAIVGCFTFLRKRALVGDAISHAILPGICLAFIIAETKNPFILMLGAFASGWLGLITIDFITNRTKLKTDAALGLVLSVFYGFGILLLTTIQNSGNASQSGLDKFLFGNAAAMMQSDAITFGLFSLVLIILVFLLFNPLKLVTFDRKFAIAKGIPVKRLELLLSVLTVFAIAIGIQAVGVVLMAALLITPASAARFWTHDLKWMIFLAAVFAVVSGITGTFISYTLPKMPTGPWIVTILSTIAIFSIIFGFKKGVLSKLRLRRLNKKKILRENILKCLYHLGEKAGNFDKFWSTWEILEKREMNKAQLKYGLKQLQSRNLVILKGNAAKFSELGKEEGRRVTKIHRLWEIYLTKYMKMAPDHVHNDAEAMEHLITPEIEKDLEYHLKFPLIDPHDSPVPYKDLK
;
A
#
# COMPACT_ATOMS: atom_id res chain seq x y z
N MET A 1 27.61 24.00 0.11
CA MET A 1 26.74 24.81 -0.75
C MET A 1 27.28 24.86 -2.18
N GLU A 2 28.60 25.03 -2.36
CA GLU A 2 29.26 25.01 -3.67
C GLU A 2 29.06 23.71 -4.46
N ILE A 3 29.17 22.52 -3.86
CA ILE A 3 28.96 21.23 -4.54
C ILE A 3 27.52 21.10 -5.10
N LEU A 4 26.53 21.67 -4.41
CA LEU A 4 25.13 21.66 -4.84
C LEU A 4 24.91 22.63 -6.00
N ILE A 5 25.51 23.81 -5.94
CA ILE A 5 25.46 24.79 -7.03
C ILE A 5 26.19 24.24 -8.26
N ASP A 6 27.34 23.59 -8.08
CA ASP A 6 28.09 22.98 -9.17
C ASP A 6 27.33 21.83 -9.84
N PHE A 7 26.67 20.98 -9.05
CA PHE A 7 25.84 19.88 -9.56
C PHE A 7 24.65 20.35 -10.41
N PHE A 8 23.99 21.45 -10.02
CA PHE A 8 22.85 21.98 -10.78
C PHE A 8 23.26 22.92 -11.93
N PHE A 9 24.40 23.62 -11.80
CA PHE A 9 24.70 24.78 -12.64
C PHE A 9 26.02 24.79 -13.41
N ARG A 10 27.05 24.02 -13.04
CA ARG A 10 28.35 24.12 -13.71
C ARG A 10 28.50 23.25 -14.95
N ASP A 11 28.04 22.00 -14.90
CA ASP A 11 28.33 21.02 -15.95
C ASP A 11 27.11 20.76 -16.85
N PRO A 12 27.14 21.19 -18.13
CA PRO A 12 26.00 21.05 -19.04
C PRO A 12 25.56 19.59 -19.22
N VAL A 13 26.50 18.64 -19.23
CA VAL A 13 26.21 17.22 -19.43
C VAL A 13 25.42 16.66 -18.24
N VAL A 14 25.85 17.00 -17.02
CA VAL A 14 25.18 16.57 -15.78
C VAL A 14 23.74 17.10 -15.72
N ARG A 15 23.51 18.33 -16.18
CA ARG A 15 22.16 18.90 -16.24
C ARG A 15 21.24 18.12 -17.19
N TRP A 16 21.70 17.78 -18.39
CA TRP A 16 20.91 16.97 -19.34
C TRP A 16 20.58 15.61 -18.77
N VAL A 17 21.58 14.95 -18.16
CA VAL A 17 21.40 13.65 -17.49
C VAL A 17 20.39 13.76 -16.34
N LEU A 18 20.50 14.78 -15.49
CA LEU A 18 19.58 14.99 -14.37
C LEU A 18 18.14 15.18 -14.86
N MET A 19 17.92 16.03 -15.86
CA MET A 19 16.59 16.25 -16.42
C MET A 19 16.00 14.97 -17.01
N ALA A 20 16.82 14.19 -17.73
CA ALA A 20 16.41 12.90 -18.26
C ALA A 20 16.02 11.93 -17.15
N VAL A 21 16.85 11.76 -16.12
CA VAL A 21 16.57 10.88 -14.96
C VAL A 21 15.29 11.30 -14.24
N ILE A 22 15.06 12.60 -14.04
CA ILE A 22 13.81 13.11 -13.43
C ILE A 22 12.60 12.66 -14.24
N LEU A 23 12.62 12.84 -15.56
CA LEU A 23 11.53 12.46 -16.45
C LEU A 23 11.34 10.94 -16.52
N MET A 24 12.43 10.17 -16.57
CA MET A 24 12.42 8.70 -16.60
C MET A 24 11.85 8.12 -15.30
N CYS A 25 12.29 8.63 -14.14
CA CYS A 25 11.77 8.22 -12.83
C CYS A 25 10.29 8.59 -12.67
N ALA A 26 9.89 9.79 -13.10
CA ALA A 26 8.50 10.23 -13.05
C ALA A 26 7.60 9.35 -13.95
N SER A 27 7.98 9.17 -15.22
CA SER A 27 7.21 8.38 -16.19
C SER A 27 7.04 6.92 -15.75
N ALA A 28 8.10 6.29 -15.24
CA ALA A 28 8.07 4.96 -14.66
C ALA A 28 7.11 4.87 -13.47
N ALA A 29 7.18 5.79 -12.50
CA ALA A 29 6.31 5.78 -11.34
C ALA A 29 4.83 6.03 -11.68
N ILE A 30 4.56 6.88 -12.67
CA ILE A 30 3.21 7.21 -13.16
C ILE A 30 2.55 5.96 -13.78
N VAL A 31 3.24 5.27 -14.70
CA VAL A 31 2.73 4.03 -15.30
C VAL A 31 2.69 2.89 -14.28
N GLY A 32 3.66 2.87 -13.37
CA GLY A 32 3.74 1.96 -12.24
C GLY A 32 2.51 1.99 -11.35
N CYS A 33 1.93 3.17 -11.11
CA CYS A 33 0.70 3.33 -10.34
C CYS A 33 -0.49 2.54 -10.92
N PHE A 34 -0.67 2.56 -12.23
CA PHE A 34 -1.74 1.79 -12.89
C PHE A 34 -1.45 0.28 -12.88
N THR A 35 -0.19 -0.10 -13.14
CA THR A 35 0.25 -1.51 -13.12
C THR A 35 0.09 -2.12 -11.72
N PHE A 36 0.45 -1.36 -10.69
CA PHE A 36 0.31 -1.72 -9.28
C PHE A 36 -1.16 -1.92 -8.89
N LEU A 37 -2.04 -0.96 -9.21
CA LEU A 37 -3.46 -1.05 -8.86
C LEU A 37 -4.19 -2.21 -9.54
N ARG A 38 -3.75 -2.61 -10.74
CA ARG A 38 -4.28 -3.79 -11.44
C ARG A 38 -3.74 -5.13 -10.91
N LYS A 39 -2.95 -5.13 -9.83
CA LYS A 39 -2.31 -6.32 -9.26
C LYS A 39 -1.40 -7.06 -10.25
N ARG A 40 -0.85 -6.34 -11.24
CA ARG A 40 0.09 -6.87 -12.24
C ARG A 40 1.52 -6.38 -11.98
N ALA A 41 1.85 -6.08 -10.72
CA ALA A 41 3.15 -5.52 -10.34
C ALA A 41 4.32 -6.40 -10.80
N LEU A 42 4.25 -7.72 -10.55
CA LEU A 42 5.29 -8.69 -10.91
C LEU A 42 5.48 -8.88 -12.43
N VAL A 43 4.50 -8.46 -13.25
CA VAL A 43 4.62 -8.49 -14.71
C VAL A 43 5.74 -7.54 -15.17
N GLY A 44 5.92 -6.40 -14.48
CA GLY A 44 6.99 -5.46 -14.81
C GLY A 44 8.40 -6.03 -14.60
N ASP A 45 8.57 -6.89 -13.60
CA ASP A 45 9.84 -7.58 -13.33
C ASP A 45 10.18 -8.56 -14.45
N ALA A 46 9.24 -9.45 -14.80
CA ALA A 46 9.41 -10.39 -15.90
C ALA A 46 9.66 -9.68 -17.25
N ILE A 47 8.99 -8.55 -17.52
CA ILE A 47 9.21 -7.76 -18.74
C ILE A 47 10.60 -7.13 -18.77
N SER A 48 11.11 -6.64 -17.62
CA SER A 48 12.45 -6.04 -17.56
C SER A 48 13.52 -7.04 -18.00
N HIS A 49 13.41 -8.28 -17.53
CA HIS A 49 14.27 -9.38 -17.97
C HIS A 49 14.00 -9.84 -19.41
N ALA A 50 12.74 -9.78 -19.87
CA ALA A 50 12.38 -10.10 -21.25
C ALA A 50 12.92 -9.09 -22.27
N ILE A 51 13.22 -7.86 -21.87
CA ILE A 51 13.78 -6.82 -22.73
C ILE A 51 15.26 -7.08 -23.07
N LEU A 52 16.03 -7.64 -22.14
CA LEU A 52 17.47 -7.88 -22.28
C LEU A 52 17.87 -8.58 -23.60
N PRO A 53 17.30 -9.74 -23.98
CA PRO A 53 17.65 -10.39 -25.25
C PRO A 53 17.30 -9.53 -26.47
N GLY A 54 16.24 -8.72 -26.40
CA GLY A 54 15.88 -7.79 -27.47
C GLY A 54 16.92 -6.70 -27.71
N ILE A 55 17.49 -6.13 -26.64
CA ILE A 55 18.57 -5.15 -26.73
C ILE A 55 19.82 -5.80 -27.34
N CYS A 56 20.15 -7.02 -26.91
CA CYS A 56 21.32 -7.74 -27.41
C CYS A 56 21.17 -8.10 -28.89
N LEU A 57 20.01 -8.61 -29.33
CA LEU A 57 19.75 -8.92 -30.73
C LEU A 57 19.77 -7.66 -31.60
N ALA A 58 19.17 -6.56 -31.13
CA ALA A 58 19.21 -5.29 -31.85
C ALA A 58 20.66 -4.78 -32.02
N PHE A 59 21.49 -4.92 -30.99
CA PHE A 59 22.90 -4.58 -31.06
C PHE A 59 23.67 -5.48 -32.05
N ILE A 60 23.42 -6.79 -32.04
CA ILE A 60 24.07 -7.73 -32.98
C ILE A 60 23.71 -7.40 -34.44
N ILE A 61 22.46 -7.05 -34.72
CA ILE A 61 21.99 -6.77 -36.08
C ILE A 61 22.48 -5.41 -36.58
N ALA A 62 22.42 -4.39 -35.73
CA ALA A 62 22.71 -3.02 -36.13
C ALA A 62 24.17 -2.60 -35.95
N GLU A 63 24.95 -3.38 -35.18
CA GLU A 63 26.35 -3.14 -34.79
C GLU A 63 26.65 -1.74 -34.22
N THR A 64 25.59 -0.99 -33.87
CA THR A 64 25.62 0.41 -33.46
C THR A 64 24.79 0.59 -32.19
N LYS A 65 25.23 1.52 -31.32
CA LYS A 65 24.52 1.86 -30.06
C LYS A 65 23.43 2.90 -30.27
N ASN A 66 22.69 2.83 -31.37
CA ASN A 66 21.64 3.81 -31.60
C ASN A 66 20.48 3.58 -30.61
N PRO A 67 20.14 4.55 -29.73
CA PRO A 67 19.09 4.38 -28.73
C PRO A 67 17.74 3.97 -29.33
N PHE A 68 17.41 4.45 -30.54
CA PHE A 68 16.16 4.10 -31.21
C PHE A 68 16.10 2.62 -31.58
N ILE A 69 17.18 2.07 -32.13
CA ILE A 69 17.24 0.67 -32.58
C ILE A 69 17.23 -0.27 -31.37
N LEU A 70 18.01 0.06 -30.34
CA LEU A 70 18.05 -0.71 -29.11
C LEU A 70 16.68 -0.71 -28.42
N MET A 71 15.97 0.42 -28.42
CA MET A 71 14.64 0.52 -27.83
C MET A 71 13.58 -0.23 -28.64
N LEU A 72 13.68 -0.28 -29.97
CA LEU A 72 12.80 -1.12 -30.80
C LEU A 72 13.01 -2.61 -30.49
N GLY A 73 14.26 -3.06 -30.38
CA GLY A 73 14.59 -4.43 -29.97
C GLY A 73 14.08 -4.75 -28.56
N ALA A 74 14.31 -3.85 -27.61
CA ALA A 74 13.78 -3.92 -26.25
C ALA A 74 12.26 -4.09 -26.25
N PHE A 75 11.55 -3.20 -26.95
CA PHE A 75 10.10 -3.22 -27.02
C PHE A 75 9.58 -4.51 -27.66
N ALA A 76 10.16 -4.95 -28.78
CA ALA A 76 9.77 -6.18 -29.46
C ALA A 76 9.90 -7.40 -28.55
N SER A 77 11.04 -7.54 -27.87
CA SER A 77 11.27 -8.68 -26.96
C SER A 77 10.43 -8.59 -25.69
N GLY A 78 10.27 -7.41 -25.10
CA GLY A 78 9.38 -7.21 -23.94
C GLY A 78 7.91 -7.49 -24.28
N TRP A 79 7.47 -7.12 -25.48
CA TRP A 79 6.13 -7.42 -25.99
C TRP A 79 5.93 -8.93 -26.22
N LEU A 80 6.92 -9.61 -26.81
CA LEU A 80 6.94 -11.06 -26.93
C LEU A 80 6.88 -11.74 -25.57
N GLY A 81 7.62 -11.23 -24.58
CA GLY A 81 7.58 -11.71 -23.20
C GLY A 81 6.17 -11.62 -22.61
N LEU A 82 5.49 -10.47 -22.79
CA LEU A 82 4.11 -10.28 -22.33
C LEU A 82 3.14 -11.25 -23.02
N ILE A 83 3.22 -11.40 -24.33
CA ILE A 83 2.40 -12.37 -25.09
C ILE A 83 2.65 -13.78 -24.58
N THR A 84 3.90 -14.13 -24.29
CA THR A 84 4.27 -15.45 -23.78
C THR A 84 3.68 -15.69 -22.39
N ILE A 85 3.72 -14.70 -21.49
CA ILE A 85 3.07 -14.77 -20.17
C ILE A 85 1.56 -14.99 -20.33
N ASP A 86 0.89 -14.17 -21.16
CA ASP A 86 -0.56 -14.28 -21.39
C ASP A 86 -0.91 -15.62 -22.08
N PHE A 87 -0.07 -16.12 -22.99
CA PHE A 87 -0.26 -17.41 -23.66
C PHE A 87 -0.17 -18.57 -22.66
N ILE A 88 0.88 -18.62 -21.85
CA ILE A 88 1.07 -19.68 -20.84
C ILE A 88 -0.08 -19.67 -19.85
N THR A 89 -0.45 -18.50 -19.33
CA THR A 89 -1.50 -18.38 -18.29
C THR A 89 -2.90 -18.74 -18.80
N ASN A 90 -3.21 -18.46 -20.08
CA ASN A 90 -4.53 -18.75 -20.63
C ASN A 90 -4.65 -20.13 -21.29
N ARG A 91 -3.54 -20.74 -21.74
CA ARG A 91 -3.55 -22.03 -22.45
C ARG A 91 -3.08 -23.21 -21.60
N THR A 92 -2.47 -22.96 -20.45
CA THR A 92 -1.96 -24.03 -19.57
C THR A 92 -2.62 -23.99 -18.20
N LYS A 93 -2.36 -25.01 -17.39
CA LYS A 93 -2.81 -25.08 -15.98
C LYS A 93 -1.88 -24.31 -15.02
N LEU A 94 -0.86 -23.63 -15.54
CA LEU A 94 0.13 -22.94 -14.72
C LEU A 94 -0.45 -21.65 -14.14
N LYS A 95 -0.16 -21.41 -12.86
CA LYS A 95 -0.50 -20.15 -12.17
C LYS A 95 0.30 -19.00 -12.77
N THR A 96 -0.25 -17.78 -12.71
CA THR A 96 0.40 -16.54 -13.17
C THR A 96 1.83 -16.39 -12.63
N ASP A 97 2.05 -16.68 -11.35
CA ASP A 97 3.38 -16.53 -10.72
C ASP A 97 4.40 -17.52 -11.31
N ALA A 98 3.97 -18.74 -11.64
CA ALA A 98 4.82 -19.74 -12.29
C ALA A 98 5.14 -19.35 -13.75
N ALA A 99 4.15 -18.82 -14.48
CA ALA A 99 4.36 -18.32 -15.84
C ALA A 99 5.34 -17.13 -15.86
N LEU A 100 5.21 -16.20 -14.90
CA LEU A 100 6.14 -15.09 -14.73
C LEU A 100 7.57 -15.57 -14.46
N GLY A 101 7.74 -16.52 -13.53
CA GLY A 101 9.04 -17.11 -13.23
C GLY A 101 9.69 -17.80 -14.44
N LEU A 102 8.91 -18.60 -15.19
CA LEU A 102 9.40 -19.28 -16.40
C LEU A 102 9.88 -18.29 -17.46
N VAL A 103 9.07 -17.27 -17.78
CA VAL A 103 9.43 -16.26 -18.79
C VAL A 103 10.63 -15.46 -18.33
N LEU A 104 10.67 -15.03 -17.07
CA LEU A 104 11.81 -14.34 -16.49
C LEU A 104 13.09 -15.16 -16.65
N SER A 105 13.11 -16.43 -16.22
CA SER A 105 14.32 -17.27 -16.25
C SER A 105 14.80 -17.56 -17.68
N VAL A 106 13.89 -17.89 -18.60
CA VAL A 106 14.25 -18.23 -19.98
C VAL A 106 14.79 -17.02 -20.73
N PHE A 107 14.07 -15.89 -20.70
CA PHE A 107 14.50 -14.70 -21.42
C PHE A 107 15.76 -14.09 -20.81
N TYR A 108 15.88 -14.09 -19.48
CA TYR A 108 17.09 -13.60 -18.82
C TYR A 108 18.31 -14.48 -19.16
N GLY A 109 18.18 -15.81 -19.07
CA GLY A 109 19.24 -16.74 -19.42
C GLY A 109 19.68 -16.59 -20.89
N PHE A 110 18.71 -16.48 -21.80
CA PHE A 110 18.99 -16.23 -23.22
C PHE A 110 19.63 -14.85 -23.45
N GLY A 111 19.17 -13.81 -22.76
CA GLY A 111 19.74 -12.48 -22.84
C GLY A 111 21.19 -12.42 -22.33
N ILE A 112 21.49 -13.09 -21.22
CA ILE A 112 22.86 -13.18 -20.68
C ILE A 112 23.76 -14.01 -21.61
N LEU A 113 23.25 -15.09 -22.21
CA LEU A 113 24.00 -15.82 -23.24
C LEU A 113 24.40 -14.88 -24.39
N LEU A 114 23.44 -14.16 -24.96
CA LEU A 114 23.70 -13.21 -26.05
C LEU A 114 24.68 -12.10 -25.62
N LEU A 115 24.50 -11.54 -24.43
CA LEU A 115 25.40 -10.52 -23.88
C LEU A 115 26.83 -11.05 -23.73
N THR A 116 26.99 -12.30 -23.28
CA THR A 116 28.30 -12.95 -23.11
C THR A 116 28.95 -13.22 -24.47
N THR A 117 28.18 -13.65 -25.46
CA THR A 117 28.65 -13.80 -26.85
C THR A 117 29.11 -12.47 -27.43
N ILE A 118 28.34 -11.40 -27.21
CA ILE A 118 28.73 -10.05 -27.62
C ILE A 118 30.06 -9.71 -26.98
N GLN A 119 30.17 -9.75 -25.64
CA GLN A 119 31.37 -9.37 -24.88
C GLN A 119 32.65 -10.11 -25.33
N ASN A 120 32.53 -11.37 -25.73
CA ASN A 120 33.65 -12.19 -26.19
C ASN A 120 33.94 -12.07 -27.69
N SER A 121 33.14 -11.33 -28.47
CA SER A 121 33.33 -11.17 -29.92
C SER A 121 34.53 -10.28 -30.30
N GLY A 122 35.09 -9.53 -29.35
CA GLY A 122 36.19 -8.60 -29.60
C GLY A 122 35.79 -7.30 -30.33
N ASN A 123 34.49 -7.07 -30.56
CA ASN A 123 34.00 -5.87 -31.23
C ASN A 123 34.19 -4.63 -30.33
N ALA A 124 34.96 -3.62 -30.78
CA ALA A 124 35.18 -2.38 -30.03
C ALA A 124 33.86 -1.63 -29.71
N SER A 125 32.84 -1.79 -30.56
CA SER A 125 31.51 -1.23 -30.38
C SER A 125 30.76 -1.81 -29.17
N GLN A 126 31.23 -2.87 -28.52
CA GLN A 126 30.56 -3.44 -27.34
C GLN A 126 30.81 -2.67 -26.03
N SER A 127 31.86 -1.84 -25.98
CA SER A 127 32.32 -1.19 -24.75
C SER A 127 31.23 -0.34 -24.10
N GLY A 128 30.85 -0.63 -22.85
CA GLY A 128 29.81 0.14 -22.13
C GLY A 128 28.37 -0.33 -22.35
N LEU A 129 28.12 -1.40 -23.12
CA LEU A 129 26.79 -2.03 -23.20
C LEU A 129 26.35 -2.63 -21.85
N ASP A 130 27.31 -3.17 -21.09
CA ASP A 130 27.11 -3.60 -19.71
C ASP A 130 26.67 -2.42 -18.82
N LYS A 131 27.35 -1.26 -18.92
CA LYS A 131 27.00 -0.06 -18.17
C LYS A 131 25.61 0.48 -18.52
N PHE A 132 25.19 0.34 -19.78
CA PHE A 132 23.83 0.66 -20.25
C PHE A 132 22.80 -0.26 -19.58
N LEU A 133 23.01 -1.59 -19.65
CA LEU A 133 22.06 -2.59 -19.14
C LEU A 133 21.93 -2.61 -17.61
N PHE A 134 23.03 -2.36 -16.90
CA PHE A 134 23.05 -2.33 -15.44
C PHE A 134 22.70 -0.96 -14.84
N GLY A 135 22.37 0.03 -15.67
CA GLY A 135 21.85 1.32 -15.23
C GLY A 135 22.92 2.23 -14.65
N ASN A 136 23.56 2.98 -15.53
CA ASN A 136 24.51 4.01 -15.14
C ASN A 136 24.20 5.33 -15.87
N ALA A 137 23.37 6.17 -15.24
CA ALA A 137 23.01 7.46 -15.80
C ALA A 137 24.23 8.40 -15.93
N ALA A 138 25.29 8.20 -15.13
CA ALA A 138 26.55 8.95 -15.27
C ALA A 138 27.34 8.56 -16.54
N ALA A 139 27.06 7.41 -17.15
CA ALA A 139 27.66 6.98 -18.41
C ALA A 139 26.83 7.41 -19.64
N MET A 140 25.73 8.13 -19.45
CA MET A 140 24.82 8.54 -20.51
C MET A 140 25.36 9.76 -21.26
N MET A 141 25.38 9.68 -22.59
CA MET A 141 25.74 10.84 -23.43
C MET A 141 24.59 11.85 -23.49
N GLN A 142 24.91 13.09 -23.86
CA GLN A 142 23.90 14.15 -24.01
C GLN A 142 22.80 13.77 -25.01
N SER A 143 23.15 13.13 -26.14
CA SER A 143 22.20 12.65 -27.15
C SER A 143 21.20 11.65 -26.57
N ASP A 144 21.69 10.75 -25.71
CA ASP A 144 20.89 9.70 -25.10
C ASP A 144 19.94 10.31 -24.06
N ALA A 145 20.46 11.25 -23.25
CA ALA A 145 19.69 11.98 -22.25
C ALA A 145 18.49 12.73 -22.88
N ILE A 146 18.73 13.44 -24.00
CA ILE A 146 17.67 14.14 -24.74
C ILE A 146 16.64 13.14 -25.29
N THR A 147 17.11 12.04 -25.87
CA THR A 147 16.24 11.03 -26.49
C THR A 147 15.34 10.34 -25.46
N PHE A 148 15.90 9.82 -24.37
CA PHE A 148 15.13 9.18 -23.30
C PHE A 148 14.27 10.17 -22.50
N GLY A 149 14.74 11.42 -22.34
CA GLY A 149 13.95 12.51 -21.78
C GLY A 149 12.70 12.80 -22.61
N LEU A 150 12.84 12.87 -23.94
CA LEU A 150 11.73 13.10 -24.85
C LEU A 150 10.74 11.93 -24.86
N PHE A 151 11.21 10.67 -24.88
CA PHE A 151 10.31 9.53 -24.75
C PHE A 151 9.57 9.49 -23.42
N SER A 152 10.25 9.82 -22.32
CA SER A 152 9.63 9.93 -21.00
C SER A 152 8.55 11.02 -20.97
N LEU A 153 8.82 12.17 -21.60
CA LEU A 153 7.87 13.27 -21.69
C LEU A 153 6.63 12.88 -22.50
N VAL A 154 6.82 12.26 -23.66
CA VAL A 154 5.72 11.74 -24.49
C VAL A 154 4.88 10.74 -23.71
N LEU A 155 5.52 9.85 -22.95
CA LEU A 155 4.85 8.85 -22.13
C LEU A 155 4.00 9.50 -21.03
N ILE A 156 4.52 10.52 -20.33
CA ILE A 156 3.79 11.28 -19.31
C ILE A 156 2.57 11.97 -19.93
N ILE A 157 2.74 12.64 -21.06
CA ILE A 157 1.66 13.31 -21.79
C ILE A 157 0.59 12.32 -22.20
N LEU A 158 0.98 11.15 -22.73
CA LEU A 158 0.04 10.13 -23.18
C LEU A 158 -0.79 9.59 -22.00
N VAL A 159 -0.15 9.30 -20.86
CA VAL A 159 -0.87 8.85 -19.65
C VAL A 159 -1.79 9.95 -19.11
N PHE A 160 -1.38 11.22 -19.18
CA PHE A 160 -2.19 12.34 -18.75
C PHE A 160 -3.44 12.51 -19.63
N LEU A 161 -3.30 12.47 -20.95
CA LEU A 161 -4.42 12.56 -21.90
C LEU A 161 -5.39 11.38 -21.73
N LEU A 162 -4.86 10.18 -21.49
CA LEU A 162 -5.63 8.95 -21.30
C LEU A 162 -5.99 8.68 -19.83
N PHE A 163 -5.82 9.65 -18.93
CA PHE A 163 -5.99 9.44 -17.50
C PHE A 163 -7.41 8.94 -17.14
N ASN A 164 -8.44 9.58 -17.68
CA ASN A 164 -9.84 9.23 -17.41
C ASN A 164 -10.20 7.80 -17.87
N PRO A 165 -9.95 7.39 -19.14
CA PRO A 165 -10.23 6.03 -19.58
C PRO A 165 -9.40 4.97 -18.85
N LEU A 166 -8.10 5.23 -18.59
CA LEU A 166 -7.24 4.31 -17.84
C LEU A 166 -7.69 4.14 -16.39
N LYS A 167 -8.10 5.24 -15.73
CA LYS A 167 -8.68 5.21 -14.38
C LYS A 167 -9.92 4.33 -14.36
N LEU A 168 -10.83 4.51 -15.31
CA LEU A 168 -12.08 3.76 -15.34
C LEU A 168 -11.84 2.26 -15.48
N VAL A 169 -11.01 1.85 -16.45
CA VAL A 169 -10.68 0.45 -16.68
C VAL A 169 -9.95 -0.18 -15.49
N THR A 170 -9.17 0.60 -14.75
CA THR A 170 -8.43 0.12 -13.57
C THR A 170 -9.33 -0.16 -12.37
N PHE A 171 -10.36 0.67 -12.13
CA PHE A 171 -11.21 0.55 -10.95
C PHE A 171 -12.54 -0.17 -11.19
N ASP A 172 -13.18 0.04 -12.35
CA ASP A 172 -14.45 -0.58 -12.68
C ASP A 172 -14.53 -0.96 -14.17
N ARG A 173 -14.12 -2.20 -14.43
CA ARG A 173 -14.16 -2.80 -15.76
C ARG A 173 -15.60 -2.96 -16.28
N LYS A 174 -16.56 -3.31 -15.43
CA LYS A 174 -17.95 -3.57 -15.86
C LYS A 174 -18.65 -2.28 -16.25
N PHE A 175 -18.46 -1.23 -15.45
CA PHE A 175 -18.96 0.11 -15.76
C PHE A 175 -18.34 0.68 -17.05
N ALA A 176 -17.04 0.45 -17.28
CA ALA A 176 -16.40 0.86 -18.53
C ALA A 176 -17.03 0.18 -19.77
N ILE A 177 -17.35 -1.12 -19.68
CA ILE A 177 -18.04 -1.86 -20.76
C ILE A 177 -19.44 -1.28 -20.99
N ALA A 178 -20.20 -1.05 -19.92
CA ALA A 178 -21.56 -0.48 -20.02
C ALA A 178 -21.56 0.93 -20.65
N LYS A 179 -20.50 1.71 -20.43
CA LYS A 179 -20.30 3.03 -21.04
C LYS A 179 -19.82 2.98 -22.50
N GLY A 180 -19.65 1.78 -23.09
CA GLY A 180 -19.19 1.61 -24.47
C GLY A 180 -17.69 1.88 -24.69
N ILE A 181 -16.90 1.92 -23.61
CA ILE A 181 -15.44 2.14 -23.72
C ILE A 181 -14.76 0.83 -24.17
N PRO A 182 -13.83 0.87 -25.14
CA PRO A 182 -13.14 -0.32 -25.63
C PRO A 182 -12.09 -0.83 -24.63
N VAL A 183 -12.55 -1.51 -23.58
CA VAL A 183 -11.73 -1.99 -22.46
C VAL A 183 -10.52 -2.78 -22.93
N LYS A 184 -10.68 -3.74 -23.85
CA LYS A 184 -9.57 -4.57 -24.36
C LYS A 184 -8.45 -3.72 -24.98
N ARG A 185 -8.79 -2.66 -25.72
CA ARG A 185 -7.80 -1.76 -26.35
C ARG A 185 -7.06 -0.94 -25.30
N LEU A 186 -7.74 -0.49 -24.25
CA LEU A 186 -7.11 0.26 -23.16
C LEU A 186 -6.23 -0.62 -22.27
N GLU A 187 -6.64 -1.88 -22.04
CA GLU A 187 -5.80 -2.86 -21.34
C GLU A 187 -4.52 -3.16 -22.13
N LEU A 188 -4.65 -3.33 -23.45
CA LEU A 188 -3.52 -3.49 -24.36
C LEU A 188 -2.60 -2.25 -24.35
N LEU A 189 -3.19 -1.05 -24.46
CA LEU A 189 -2.46 0.21 -24.44
C LEU A 189 -1.70 0.41 -23.14
N LEU A 190 -2.31 0.07 -21.99
CA LEU A 190 -1.63 0.14 -20.70
C LEU A 190 -0.44 -0.83 -20.65
N SER A 191 -0.59 -2.04 -21.19
CA SER A 191 0.52 -2.98 -21.28
C SER A 191 1.66 -2.47 -22.18
N VAL A 192 1.34 -1.87 -23.34
CA VAL A 192 2.32 -1.21 -24.23
C VAL A 192 3.06 -0.11 -23.48
N LEU A 193 2.30 0.76 -22.78
CA LEU A 193 2.86 1.84 -21.97
C LEU A 193 3.78 1.31 -20.87
N THR A 194 3.44 0.19 -20.23
CA THR A 194 4.30 -0.46 -19.22
C THR A 194 5.59 -0.98 -19.83
N VAL A 195 5.54 -1.70 -20.96
CA VAL A 195 6.75 -2.18 -21.64
C VAL A 195 7.63 -1.00 -22.05
N PHE A 196 7.02 0.07 -22.58
CA PHE A 196 7.73 1.27 -22.99
C PHE A 196 8.37 2.02 -21.80
N ALA A 197 7.64 2.16 -20.68
CA ALA A 197 8.17 2.76 -19.45
C ALA A 197 9.37 1.98 -18.89
N ILE A 198 9.31 0.64 -18.97
CA ILE A 198 10.41 -0.24 -18.54
C ILE A 198 11.61 -0.06 -19.47
N ALA A 199 11.41 -0.11 -20.78
CA ALA A 199 12.49 0.06 -21.76
C ALA A 199 13.25 1.39 -21.58
N ILE A 200 12.51 2.48 -21.35
CA ILE A 200 13.11 3.80 -21.07
C ILE A 200 13.82 3.80 -19.71
N GLY A 201 13.15 3.33 -18.66
CA GLY A 201 13.67 3.38 -17.29
C GLY A 201 14.90 2.51 -17.03
N ILE A 202 15.14 1.47 -17.84
CA ILE A 202 16.35 0.64 -17.79
C ILE A 202 17.61 1.50 -17.86
N GLN A 203 17.63 2.58 -18.66
CA GLN A 203 18.82 3.40 -18.77
C GLN A 203 19.11 4.22 -17.49
N ALA A 204 18.11 4.50 -16.67
CA ALA A 204 18.30 5.24 -15.42
C ALA A 204 18.77 4.33 -14.27
N VAL A 205 18.13 3.16 -14.12
CA VAL A 205 18.28 2.32 -12.93
C VAL A 205 18.81 0.91 -13.23
N GLY A 206 18.67 0.45 -14.47
CA GLY A 206 19.14 -0.85 -14.93
C GLY A 206 18.04 -1.90 -14.97
N VAL A 207 18.28 -2.97 -15.73
CA VAL A 207 17.31 -4.06 -15.97
C VAL A 207 16.78 -4.67 -14.68
N VAL A 208 17.67 -5.01 -13.74
CA VAL A 208 17.30 -5.72 -12.50
C VAL A 208 16.50 -4.81 -11.55
N LEU A 209 16.81 -3.52 -11.54
CA LEU A 209 16.30 -2.57 -10.56
C LEU A 209 15.06 -1.82 -11.05
N MET A 210 14.69 -1.98 -12.32
CA MET A 210 13.55 -1.31 -12.93
C MET A 210 12.22 -1.69 -12.28
N ALA A 211 12.07 -2.95 -11.84
CA ALA A 211 10.89 -3.41 -11.11
C ALA A 211 10.67 -2.59 -9.82
N ALA A 212 11.75 -2.26 -9.10
CA ALA A 212 11.67 -1.43 -7.90
C ALA A 212 11.22 0.00 -8.24
N LEU A 213 11.78 0.61 -9.29
CA LEU A 213 11.37 1.95 -9.72
C LEU A 213 9.91 2.00 -10.18
N LEU A 214 9.42 0.94 -10.80
CA LEU A 214 8.04 0.85 -11.27
C LEU A 214 7.04 0.64 -10.12
N ILE A 215 7.37 -0.19 -9.12
CA ILE A 215 6.39 -0.68 -8.13
C ILE A 215 6.50 0.06 -6.79
N THR A 216 7.71 0.28 -6.29
CA THR A 216 7.97 0.83 -4.96
C THR A 216 7.42 2.25 -4.72
N PRO A 217 7.49 3.21 -5.68
CA PRO A 217 6.94 4.55 -5.43
C PRO A 217 5.42 4.53 -5.37
N ALA A 218 4.78 3.70 -6.19
CA ALA A 218 3.33 3.51 -6.18
C ALA A 218 2.84 2.86 -4.88
N SER A 219 3.56 1.85 -4.39
CA SER A 219 3.23 1.18 -3.13
C SER A 219 3.44 2.10 -1.92
N ALA A 220 4.53 2.90 -1.92
CA ALA A 220 4.78 3.92 -0.91
C ALA A 220 3.68 4.99 -0.88
N ALA A 221 3.32 5.56 -2.03
CA ALA A 221 2.29 6.59 -2.16
C ALA A 221 0.90 6.11 -1.66
N ARG A 222 0.60 4.82 -1.80
CA ARG A 222 -0.68 4.24 -1.37
C ARG A 222 -0.92 4.31 0.15
N PHE A 223 0.13 4.46 0.96
CA PHE A 223 -0.01 4.66 2.41
C PHE A 223 -0.48 6.06 2.81
N TRP A 224 -0.30 7.04 1.91
CA TRP A 224 -0.59 8.45 2.17
C TRP A 224 -1.96 8.89 1.65
N THR A 225 -2.44 8.31 0.55
CA THR A 225 -3.68 8.76 -0.11
C THR A 225 -4.57 7.63 -0.65
N HIS A 226 -5.86 7.91 -0.75
CA HIS A 226 -6.86 7.04 -1.34
C HIS A 226 -7.18 7.42 -2.80
N ASP A 227 -6.88 8.67 -3.17
CA ASP A 227 -7.16 9.23 -4.49
C ASP A 227 -6.06 8.90 -5.50
N LEU A 228 -6.45 8.40 -6.68
CA LEU A 228 -5.49 8.06 -7.74
C LEU A 228 -4.64 9.26 -8.17
N LYS A 229 -5.25 10.45 -8.30
CA LYS A 229 -4.53 11.67 -8.75
C LYS A 229 -3.37 12.00 -7.81
N TRP A 230 -3.66 12.04 -6.51
CA TRP A 230 -2.64 12.26 -5.47
C TRP A 230 -1.65 11.12 -5.37
N MET A 231 -2.10 9.88 -5.60
CA MET A 231 -1.21 8.71 -5.58
C MET A 231 -0.16 8.79 -6.67
N ILE A 232 -0.56 9.14 -7.90
CA ILE A 232 0.34 9.33 -9.03
C ILE A 232 1.32 10.47 -8.76
N PHE A 233 0.82 11.61 -8.26
CA PHE A 233 1.66 12.75 -7.92
C PHE A 233 2.72 12.40 -6.86
N LEU A 234 2.30 11.78 -5.75
CA LEU A 234 3.23 11.37 -4.68
C LEU A 234 4.23 10.31 -5.15
N ALA A 235 3.79 9.34 -5.97
CA ALA A 235 4.68 8.32 -6.53
C ALA A 235 5.74 8.95 -7.44
N ALA A 236 5.34 9.89 -8.30
CA ALA A 236 6.28 10.64 -9.14
C ALA A 236 7.26 11.46 -8.28
N VAL A 237 6.79 12.16 -7.25
CA VAL A 237 7.66 12.92 -6.33
C VAL A 237 8.66 11.99 -5.64
N PHE A 238 8.22 10.85 -5.10
CA PHE A 238 9.14 9.90 -4.45
C PHE A 238 10.19 9.37 -5.41
N ALA A 239 9.79 8.99 -6.63
CA ALA A 239 10.73 8.51 -7.64
C ALA A 239 11.71 9.61 -8.10
N VAL A 240 11.24 10.85 -8.29
CA VAL A 240 12.08 11.99 -8.67
C VAL A 240 13.07 12.36 -7.57
N VAL A 241 12.63 12.41 -6.31
CA VAL A 241 13.52 12.67 -5.17
C VAL A 241 14.60 11.59 -5.09
N SER A 242 14.24 10.32 -5.23
CA SER A 242 15.21 9.21 -5.30
C SER A 242 16.15 9.33 -6.51
N GLY A 243 15.63 9.73 -7.68
CA GLY A 243 16.42 9.95 -8.89
C GLY A 243 17.47 11.05 -8.73
N ILE A 244 17.06 12.22 -8.22
CA ILE A 244 17.94 13.37 -7.98
C ILE A 244 19.02 13.00 -6.95
N THR A 245 18.61 12.45 -5.81
CA THR A 245 19.54 12.11 -4.72
C THR A 245 20.48 10.97 -5.11
N GLY A 246 19.99 9.95 -5.82
CA GLY A 246 20.83 8.84 -6.31
C GLY A 246 21.84 9.30 -7.36
N THR A 247 21.44 10.19 -8.27
CA THR A 247 22.34 10.79 -9.27
C THR A 247 23.38 11.69 -8.59
N PHE A 248 22.98 12.46 -7.59
CA PHE A 248 23.89 13.32 -6.81
C PHE A 248 24.96 12.52 -6.07
N ILE A 249 24.59 11.39 -5.45
CA ILE A 249 25.54 10.51 -4.76
C ILE A 249 26.51 9.88 -5.76
N SER A 250 26.01 9.42 -6.91
CA SER A 250 26.84 8.84 -7.97
C SER A 250 27.82 9.85 -8.59
N TYR A 251 27.44 11.13 -8.67
CA TYR A 251 28.31 12.20 -9.15
C TYR A 251 29.41 12.55 -8.15
N THR A 252 29.10 12.58 -6.85
CA THR A 252 30.05 13.01 -5.83
C THR A 252 31.03 11.92 -5.40
N LEU A 253 30.62 10.65 -5.43
CA LEU A 253 31.43 9.51 -5.02
C LEU A 253 31.97 8.73 -6.23
N PRO A 254 33.30 8.55 -6.36
CA PRO A 254 33.88 7.79 -7.46
C PRO A 254 33.38 6.33 -7.50
N LYS A 255 33.12 5.82 -8.71
CA LYS A 255 32.75 4.41 -8.99
C LYS A 255 31.42 3.95 -8.34
N MET A 256 30.53 4.87 -7.98
CA MET A 256 29.21 4.54 -7.44
C MET A 256 28.15 4.48 -8.56
N PRO A 257 27.47 3.34 -8.78
CA PRO A 257 26.45 3.21 -9.83
C PRO A 257 25.15 3.93 -9.46
N THR A 258 24.54 4.66 -10.40
CA THR A 258 23.32 5.46 -10.15
C THR A 258 22.12 4.61 -9.76
N GLY A 259 21.87 3.50 -10.45
CA GLY A 259 20.67 2.68 -10.26
C GLY A 259 20.49 2.13 -8.84
N PRO A 260 21.48 1.42 -8.27
CA PRO A 260 21.41 0.92 -6.90
C PRO A 260 21.12 2.02 -5.88
N TRP A 261 21.74 3.20 -6.01
CA TRP A 261 21.49 4.34 -5.11
C TRP A 261 20.06 4.89 -5.22
N ILE A 262 19.51 4.98 -6.43
CA ILE A 262 18.11 5.37 -6.62
C ILE A 262 17.19 4.39 -5.88
N VAL A 263 17.42 3.09 -6.00
CA VAL A 263 16.58 2.07 -5.35
C VAL A 263 16.73 2.02 -3.84
N THR A 264 17.94 2.18 -3.29
CA THR A 264 18.14 2.17 -1.83
C THR A 264 17.42 3.35 -1.17
N ILE A 265 17.51 4.54 -1.77
CA ILE A 265 16.80 5.73 -1.30
C ILE A 265 15.29 5.56 -1.43
N LEU A 266 14.82 5.05 -2.57
CA LEU A 266 13.41 4.78 -2.79
C LEU A 266 12.85 3.74 -1.81
N SER A 267 13.63 2.70 -1.50
CA SER A 267 13.29 1.68 -0.50
C SER A 267 13.22 2.28 0.90
N THR A 268 14.11 3.23 1.22
CA THR A 268 14.08 3.96 2.50
C THR A 268 12.81 4.80 2.62
N ILE A 269 12.43 5.52 1.55
CA ILE A 269 11.17 6.28 1.48
C ILE A 269 9.95 5.34 1.62
N ALA A 270 10.00 4.15 1.03
CA ALA A 270 8.93 3.18 1.14
C ALA A 270 8.79 2.62 2.56
N ILE A 271 9.89 2.25 3.22
CA ILE A 271 9.90 1.81 4.62
C ILE A 271 9.34 2.91 5.52
N PHE A 272 9.78 4.16 5.33
CA PHE A 272 9.24 5.31 6.04
C PHE A 272 7.72 5.45 5.84
N SER A 273 7.26 5.33 4.60
CA SER A 273 5.83 5.40 4.25
C SER A 273 5.00 4.29 4.90
N ILE A 274 5.54 3.07 5.00
CA ILE A 274 4.88 1.93 5.66
C ILE A 274 4.73 2.19 7.17
N ILE A 275 5.75 2.76 7.81
CA ILE A 275 5.75 3.02 9.25
C ILE A 275 4.80 4.18 9.60
N PHE A 276 4.92 5.30 8.89
CA PHE A 276 4.29 6.58 9.24
C PHE A 276 3.01 6.91 8.46
N GLY A 277 2.57 6.07 7.52
CA GLY A 277 1.38 6.32 6.71
C GLY A 277 0.11 6.62 7.51
N PHE A 278 -0.58 7.73 7.20
CA PHE A 278 -1.65 8.31 8.03
C PHE A 278 -2.76 7.32 8.44
N LYS A 279 -3.42 6.64 7.48
CA LYS A 279 -4.59 5.79 7.77
C LYS A 279 -4.29 4.29 7.80
N LYS A 280 -3.23 3.85 7.11
CA LYS A 280 -2.87 2.42 6.97
C LYS A 280 -1.48 2.06 7.44
N GLY A 281 -0.69 3.04 7.89
CA GLY A 281 0.65 2.81 8.44
C GLY A 281 0.60 1.96 9.70
N VAL A 282 1.71 1.27 9.96
CA VAL A 282 1.84 0.36 11.10
C VAL A 282 1.64 1.12 12.41
N LEU A 283 2.22 2.32 12.54
CA LEU A 283 2.11 3.12 13.77
C LEU A 283 0.68 3.61 14.02
N SER A 284 -0.03 4.06 12.98
CA SER A 284 -1.43 4.47 13.08
C SER A 284 -2.33 3.31 13.50
N LYS A 285 -2.13 2.11 12.93
CA LYS A 285 -2.85 0.90 13.33
C LYS A 285 -2.53 0.49 14.76
N LEU A 286 -1.27 0.55 15.19
CA LEU A 286 -0.87 0.25 16.56
C LEU A 286 -1.45 1.25 17.57
N ARG A 287 -1.45 2.55 17.24
CA ARG A 287 -2.06 3.60 18.05
C ARG A 287 -3.56 3.37 18.20
N LEU A 288 -4.26 3.12 17.09
CA LEU A 288 -5.70 2.83 17.12
C LEU A 288 -6.00 1.55 17.92
N ARG A 289 -5.23 0.47 17.73
CA ARG A 289 -5.35 -0.76 18.53
C ARG A 289 -5.16 -0.50 20.02
N ARG A 290 -4.17 0.31 20.41
CA ARG A 290 -3.94 0.68 21.82
C ARG A 290 -5.10 1.50 22.39
N LEU A 291 -5.63 2.46 21.62
CA LEU A 291 -6.79 3.26 22.04
C LEU A 291 -8.04 2.38 22.19
N ASN A 292 -8.30 1.49 21.24
CA ASN A 292 -9.42 0.54 21.32
C ASN A 292 -9.28 -0.40 22.51
N LYS A 293 -8.09 -0.97 22.77
CA LYS A 293 -7.85 -1.79 23.97
C LYS A 293 -8.13 -1.03 25.27
N LYS A 294 -7.74 0.24 25.36
CA LYS A 294 -8.07 1.09 26.52
C LYS A 294 -9.56 1.40 26.63
N LYS A 295 -10.27 1.59 25.50
CA LYS A 295 -11.73 1.77 25.48
C LYS A 295 -12.44 0.52 25.98
N ILE A 296 -12.16 -0.62 25.38
CA ILE A 296 -12.67 -1.95 25.74
C ILE A 296 -12.45 -2.23 27.23
N LEU A 297 -11.24 -1.98 27.74
CA LEU A 297 -10.93 -2.20 29.16
C LEU A 297 -11.86 -1.40 30.10
N ARG A 298 -12.08 -0.11 29.79
CA ARG A 298 -12.89 0.79 30.61
C ARG A 298 -14.36 0.41 30.56
N GLU A 299 -14.89 0.19 29.36
CA GLU A 299 -16.30 -0.16 29.15
C GLU A 299 -16.64 -1.50 29.80
N ASN A 300 -15.73 -2.47 29.75
CA ASN A 300 -15.94 -3.74 30.42
C ASN A 300 -15.89 -3.66 31.95
N ILE A 301 -15.04 -2.82 32.53
CA ILE A 301 -15.05 -2.60 33.99
C ILE A 301 -16.38 -1.94 34.40
N LEU A 302 -16.87 -0.96 33.63
CA LEU A 302 -18.16 -0.31 33.88
C LEU A 302 -19.32 -1.31 33.75
N LYS A 303 -19.34 -2.14 32.70
CA LYS A 303 -20.33 -3.20 32.51
C LYS A 303 -20.32 -4.20 33.68
N CYS A 304 -19.14 -4.64 34.10
CA CYS A 304 -18.98 -5.54 35.25
C CYS A 304 -19.52 -4.93 36.55
N LEU A 305 -19.17 -3.67 36.83
CA LEU A 305 -19.68 -2.95 38.01
C LEU A 305 -21.22 -2.79 37.93
N TYR A 306 -21.77 -2.57 36.74
CA TYR A 306 -23.21 -2.41 36.54
C TYR A 306 -23.94 -3.72 36.86
N HIS A 307 -23.47 -4.85 36.35
CA HIS A 307 -24.04 -6.16 36.67
C HIS A 307 -23.94 -6.53 38.15
N LEU A 308 -22.83 -6.17 38.82
CA LEU A 308 -22.71 -6.36 40.27
C LEU A 308 -23.74 -5.51 41.04
N GLY A 309 -23.91 -4.25 40.63
CA GLY A 309 -24.93 -3.35 41.20
C GLY A 309 -26.36 -3.83 40.97
N GLU A 310 -26.67 -4.31 39.76
CA GLU A 310 -27.97 -4.87 39.36
C GLU A 310 -28.30 -6.13 40.18
N LYS A 311 -27.34 -7.06 40.32
CA LYS A 311 -27.52 -8.30 41.09
C LYS A 311 -27.73 -8.06 42.59
N ALA A 312 -27.07 -7.05 43.15
CA ALA A 312 -27.20 -6.71 44.58
C ALA A 312 -28.31 -5.70 44.88
N GLY A 313 -28.98 -5.15 43.85
CA GLY A 313 -29.96 -4.07 44.01
C GLY A 313 -29.37 -2.77 44.57
N ASN A 314 -28.04 -2.62 44.60
CA ASN A 314 -27.35 -1.50 45.22
C ASN A 314 -26.14 -1.05 44.38
N PHE A 315 -26.34 0.03 43.62
CA PHE A 315 -25.29 0.66 42.81
C PHE A 315 -24.34 1.55 43.62
N ASP A 316 -24.68 1.83 44.88
CA ASP A 316 -23.93 2.70 45.79
C ASP A 316 -22.90 1.97 46.66
N LYS A 317 -22.86 0.63 46.57
CA LYS A 317 -21.91 -0.22 47.28
C LYS A 317 -20.50 -0.09 46.70
N PHE A 318 -19.50 -0.12 47.57
CA PHE A 318 -18.10 -0.29 47.19
C PHE A 318 -17.82 -1.76 46.91
N TRP A 319 -17.38 -2.07 45.69
CA TRP A 319 -17.00 -3.41 45.25
C TRP A 319 -15.50 -3.61 45.38
N SER A 320 -15.10 -4.65 46.10
CA SER A 320 -13.69 -5.03 46.24
C SER A 320 -13.10 -5.46 44.89
N THR A 321 -11.78 -5.32 44.73
CA THR A 321 -11.10 -5.79 43.52
C THR A 321 -11.24 -7.30 43.31
N TRP A 322 -11.46 -8.10 44.37
CA TRP A 322 -11.72 -9.53 44.20
C TRP A 322 -13.10 -9.78 43.57
N GLU A 323 -14.15 -9.09 44.03
CA GLU A 323 -15.52 -9.28 43.52
C GLU A 323 -15.60 -8.96 42.02
N ILE A 324 -14.82 -7.98 41.56
CA ILE A 324 -14.72 -7.62 40.15
C ILE A 324 -13.98 -8.70 39.34
N LEU A 325 -12.91 -9.27 39.88
CA LEU A 325 -12.12 -10.31 39.22
C LEU A 325 -12.84 -11.66 39.14
N GLU A 326 -13.69 -11.96 40.12
CA GLU A 326 -14.51 -13.17 40.15
C GLU A 326 -15.56 -13.17 39.04
N LYS A 327 -16.14 -11.99 38.73
CA LYS A 327 -17.16 -11.86 37.68
C LYS A 327 -16.56 -11.79 36.27
N ARG A 328 -15.32 -11.30 36.11
CA ARG A 328 -14.67 -11.20 34.81
C ARG A 328 -13.18 -11.51 34.92
N GLU A 329 -12.75 -12.51 34.16
CA GLU A 329 -11.34 -12.89 34.09
C GLU A 329 -10.50 -11.76 33.50
N MET A 330 -9.71 -11.11 34.37
CA MET A 330 -8.84 -10.00 34.01
C MET A 330 -7.57 -10.05 34.85
N ASN A 331 -6.45 -9.56 34.31
CA ASN A 331 -5.23 -9.47 35.11
C ASN A 331 -5.38 -8.36 36.18
N LYS A 332 -4.97 -8.62 37.44
CA LYS A 332 -4.95 -7.63 38.54
C LYS A 332 -4.29 -6.30 38.15
N ALA A 333 -3.21 -6.34 37.37
CA ALA A 333 -2.54 -5.14 36.88
C ALA A 333 -3.41 -4.33 35.89
N GLN A 334 -4.14 -5.03 35.01
CA GLN A 334 -5.06 -4.40 34.05
C GLN A 334 -6.26 -3.78 34.76
N LEU A 335 -6.82 -4.45 35.76
CA LEU A 335 -7.92 -3.91 36.57
C LEU A 335 -7.49 -2.64 37.31
N LYS A 336 -6.33 -2.67 37.99
CA LYS A 336 -5.79 -1.48 38.70
C LYS A 336 -5.54 -0.31 37.74
N TYR A 337 -5.03 -0.60 36.54
CA TYR A 337 -4.83 0.42 35.49
C TYR A 337 -6.16 1.00 34.99
N GLY A 338 -7.15 0.14 34.70
CA GLY A 338 -8.47 0.56 34.23
C GLY A 338 -9.24 1.37 35.26
N LEU A 339 -9.22 0.95 36.53
CA LEU A 339 -9.85 1.68 37.64
C LEU A 339 -9.23 3.08 37.83
N LYS A 340 -7.89 3.20 37.75
CA LYS A 340 -7.23 4.52 37.77
C LYS A 340 -7.66 5.41 36.60
N GLN A 341 -7.82 4.86 35.40
CA GLN A 341 -8.30 5.62 34.24
C GLN A 341 -9.77 6.05 34.36
N LEU A 342 -10.62 5.21 34.97
CA LEU A 342 -12.01 5.55 35.23
C LEU A 342 -12.13 6.63 36.30
N GLN A 343 -11.30 6.55 37.35
CA GLN A 343 -11.21 7.57 38.39
C GLN A 343 -10.76 8.92 37.82
N SER A 344 -9.73 8.95 36.96
CA SER A 344 -9.27 10.20 36.34
C SER A 344 -10.29 10.83 35.38
N ARG A 345 -11.37 10.12 35.05
CA ARG A 345 -12.51 10.59 34.25
C ARG A 345 -13.76 10.83 35.08
N ASN A 346 -13.67 10.78 36.41
CA ASN A 346 -14.78 10.90 37.35
C ASN A 346 -15.92 9.88 37.11
N LEU A 347 -15.60 8.68 36.62
CA LEU A 347 -16.58 7.59 36.41
C LEU A 347 -16.64 6.61 37.59
N VAL A 348 -15.57 6.55 38.40
CA VAL A 348 -15.47 5.63 39.54
C VAL A 348 -14.79 6.33 40.71
N ILE A 349 -15.27 6.08 41.92
CA ILE A 349 -14.68 6.51 43.19
C ILE A 349 -13.92 5.32 43.78
N LEU A 350 -12.62 5.50 44.03
CA LEU A 350 -11.77 4.46 44.64
C LEU A 350 -11.57 4.72 46.13
N LYS A 351 -11.74 3.68 46.95
CA LYS A 351 -11.45 3.68 48.39
C LYS A 351 -10.66 2.42 48.74
N GLY A 352 -9.34 2.54 48.93
CA GLY A 352 -8.46 1.39 49.17
C GLY A 352 -8.48 0.40 48.01
N ASN A 353 -8.85 -0.86 48.31
CA ASN A 353 -9.01 -1.94 47.32
C ASN A 353 -10.46 -2.08 46.81
N ALA A 354 -11.30 -1.06 46.97
CA ALA A 354 -12.68 -1.07 46.50
C ALA A 354 -12.99 0.10 45.56
N ALA A 355 -13.95 -0.14 44.66
CA ALA A 355 -14.40 0.78 43.64
C ALA A 355 -15.92 0.92 43.68
N LYS A 356 -16.42 2.15 43.57
CA LYS A 356 -17.85 2.48 43.48
C LYS A 356 -18.10 3.33 42.22
N PHE A 357 -19.26 3.22 41.60
CA PHE A 357 -19.67 4.18 40.58
C PHE A 357 -19.72 5.61 41.11
N SER A 358 -19.40 6.58 40.25
CA SER A 358 -19.96 7.93 40.37
C SER A 358 -21.32 7.99 39.67
N GLU A 359 -22.08 9.07 39.84
CA GLU A 359 -23.33 9.31 39.09
C GLU A 359 -23.10 9.20 37.56
N LEU A 360 -22.06 9.85 37.05
CA LEU A 360 -21.68 9.78 35.63
C LEU A 360 -21.26 8.37 35.21
N GLY A 361 -20.54 7.65 36.07
CA GLY A 361 -20.14 6.27 35.81
C GLY A 361 -21.30 5.30 35.74
N LYS A 362 -22.34 5.53 36.56
CA LYS A 362 -23.56 4.74 36.54
C LYS A 362 -24.33 4.93 35.24
N GLU A 363 -24.41 6.16 34.72
CA GLU A 363 -25.00 6.44 33.40
C GLU A 363 -24.22 5.76 32.27
N GLU A 364 -22.89 5.88 32.25
CA GLU A 364 -22.06 5.23 31.24
C GLU A 364 -22.10 3.70 31.33
N GLY A 365 -22.07 3.14 32.55
CA GLY A 365 -22.23 1.70 32.77
C GLY A 365 -23.58 1.18 32.29
N ARG A 366 -24.66 1.94 32.57
CA ARG A 366 -26.00 1.65 32.05
C ARG A 366 -26.00 1.62 30.52
N ARG A 367 -25.42 2.63 29.89
CA ARG A 367 -25.35 2.74 28.43
C ARG A 367 -24.61 1.56 27.80
N VAL A 368 -23.45 1.18 28.34
CA VAL A 368 -22.67 0.03 27.82
C VAL A 368 -23.47 -1.26 27.95
N THR A 369 -24.11 -1.51 29.11
CA THR A 369 -24.97 -2.69 29.31
C THR A 369 -26.18 -2.70 28.38
N LYS A 370 -26.81 -1.54 28.14
CA LYS A 370 -27.90 -1.40 27.17
C LYS A 370 -27.45 -1.80 25.76
N ILE A 371 -26.32 -1.28 25.30
CA ILE A 371 -25.76 -1.60 23.98
C ILE A 371 -25.49 -3.10 23.84
N HIS A 372 -24.93 -3.73 24.88
CA HIS A 372 -24.69 -5.17 24.92
C HIS A 372 -25.99 -5.96 24.73
N ARG A 373 -27.01 -5.67 25.53
CA ARG A 373 -28.33 -6.32 25.46
C ARG A 373 -29.01 -6.12 24.11
N LEU A 374 -28.96 -4.91 23.55
CA LEU A 374 -29.50 -4.64 22.21
C LEU A 374 -28.84 -5.50 21.13
N TRP A 375 -27.52 -5.73 21.21
CA TRP A 375 -26.84 -6.65 20.29
C TRP A 375 -27.28 -8.09 20.48
N GLU A 376 -27.44 -8.55 21.71
CA GLU A 376 -27.93 -9.90 21.96
C GLU A 376 -29.31 -10.12 21.33
N ILE A 377 -30.21 -9.14 21.46
CA ILE A 377 -31.53 -9.18 20.83
C ILE A 377 -31.41 -9.10 19.29
N TYR A 378 -30.53 -8.25 18.77
CA TYR A 378 -30.35 -8.14 17.31
C TYR A 378 -29.85 -9.45 16.69
N LEU A 379 -28.83 -10.06 17.30
CA LEU A 379 -28.22 -11.29 16.81
C LEU A 379 -29.17 -12.49 16.94
N THR A 380 -29.93 -12.58 18.04
CA THR A 380 -30.97 -13.61 18.17
C THR A 380 -32.11 -13.41 17.17
N LYS A 381 -32.65 -12.19 17.05
CA LYS A 381 -33.84 -11.89 16.24
C LYS A 381 -33.57 -11.90 14.73
N TYR A 382 -32.48 -11.28 14.29
CA TYR A 382 -32.20 -11.07 12.87
C TYR A 382 -31.17 -12.05 12.31
N MET A 383 -30.19 -12.47 13.12
CA MET A 383 -29.17 -13.45 12.70
C MET A 383 -29.53 -14.89 13.08
N LYS A 384 -30.66 -15.11 13.78
CA LYS A 384 -31.16 -16.42 14.22
C LYS A 384 -30.12 -17.24 14.99
N MET A 385 -29.25 -16.56 15.74
CA MET A 385 -28.28 -17.21 16.62
C MET A 385 -28.98 -17.67 17.90
N ALA A 386 -28.58 -18.83 18.43
CA ALA A 386 -29.11 -19.32 19.69
C ALA A 386 -28.65 -18.42 20.85
N PRO A 387 -29.53 -18.05 21.81
CA PRO A 387 -29.22 -17.13 22.91
C PRO A 387 -27.89 -17.42 23.61
N ASP A 388 -27.61 -18.69 23.89
CA ASP A 388 -26.40 -19.15 24.59
C ASP A 388 -25.08 -18.91 23.85
N HIS A 389 -25.15 -18.61 22.54
CA HIS A 389 -23.97 -18.38 21.69
C HIS A 389 -23.76 -16.91 21.34
N VAL A 390 -24.68 -16.03 21.73
CA VAL A 390 -24.68 -14.64 21.26
C VAL A 390 -23.76 -13.72 22.08
N HIS A 391 -23.50 -14.08 23.33
CA HIS A 391 -22.77 -13.25 24.29
C HIS A 391 -21.39 -12.79 23.78
N ASN A 392 -20.60 -13.73 23.21
CA ASN A 392 -19.25 -13.45 22.73
C ASN A 392 -19.24 -12.51 21.51
N ASP A 393 -20.23 -12.66 20.62
CA ASP A 393 -20.36 -11.83 19.42
C ASP A 393 -20.86 -10.42 19.78
N ALA A 394 -21.80 -10.32 20.73
CA ALA A 394 -22.25 -9.05 21.28
C ALA A 394 -21.10 -8.30 21.97
N GLU A 395 -20.27 -9.00 22.75
CA GLU A 395 -19.10 -8.43 23.44
C GLU A 395 -18.04 -7.89 22.46
N ALA A 396 -17.87 -8.54 21.29
CA ALA A 396 -16.97 -8.05 20.26
C ALA A 396 -17.47 -6.74 19.59
N MET A 397 -18.78 -6.55 19.52
CA MET A 397 -19.40 -5.46 18.76
C MET A 397 -19.81 -4.25 19.60
N GLU A 398 -20.10 -4.41 20.89
CA GLU A 398 -20.60 -3.33 21.77
C GLU A 398 -19.65 -2.11 21.83
N HIS A 399 -18.34 -2.34 21.72
CA HIS A 399 -17.32 -1.30 21.83
C HIS A 399 -17.12 -0.46 20.55
N LEU A 400 -17.74 -0.84 19.44
CA LEU A 400 -17.56 -0.21 18.12
C LEU A 400 -18.68 0.77 17.75
N ILE A 401 -19.69 0.94 18.61
CA ILE A 401 -20.91 1.70 18.30
C ILE A 401 -20.73 3.22 18.49
N THR A 402 -21.24 3.98 17.52
CA THR A 402 -21.47 5.41 17.60
C THR A 402 -22.89 5.70 18.11
N PRO A 403 -23.17 6.89 18.68
CA PRO A 403 -24.53 7.26 19.11
C PRO A 403 -25.60 7.14 18.00
N GLU A 404 -25.20 7.24 16.74
CA GLU A 404 -26.07 7.03 15.58
C GLU A 404 -26.50 5.56 15.47
N ILE A 405 -25.54 4.62 15.49
CA ILE A 405 -25.82 3.18 15.43
C ILE A 405 -26.63 2.71 16.65
N GLU A 406 -26.39 3.31 17.82
CA GLU A 406 -27.18 3.05 19.03
C GLU A 406 -28.66 3.38 18.82
N LYS A 407 -28.97 4.55 18.26
CA LYS A 407 -30.35 4.95 17.93
C LYS A 407 -30.97 4.07 16.84
N ASP A 408 -30.20 3.72 15.82
CA ASP A 408 -30.66 2.83 14.75
C ASP A 408 -31.03 1.45 15.30
N LEU A 409 -30.23 0.89 16.21
CA LEU A 409 -30.52 -0.37 16.89
C LEU A 409 -31.81 -0.29 17.71
N GLU A 410 -31.98 0.77 18.51
CA GLU A 410 -33.20 0.99 19.31
C GLU A 410 -34.46 1.03 18.42
N TYR A 411 -34.38 1.80 17.32
CA TYR A 411 -35.47 1.94 16.36
C TYR A 411 -35.80 0.62 15.66
N HIS A 412 -34.79 -0.09 15.14
CA HIS A 412 -34.97 -1.37 14.45
C HIS A 412 -35.46 -2.50 15.36
N LEU A 413 -35.10 -2.46 16.64
CA LEU A 413 -35.54 -3.46 17.61
C LEU A 413 -36.90 -3.12 18.24
N LYS A 414 -37.44 -1.92 17.96
CA LYS A 414 -38.69 -1.39 18.53
C LYS A 414 -38.65 -1.26 20.06
N PHE A 415 -37.55 -0.73 20.60
CA PHE A 415 -37.38 -0.47 22.04
C PHE A 415 -37.72 -1.69 22.93
N PRO A 416 -37.04 -2.83 22.76
CA PRO A 416 -37.33 -4.05 23.53
C PRO A 416 -37.04 -3.83 25.02
N LEU A 417 -37.92 -4.30 25.90
CA LEU A 417 -37.80 -4.13 27.35
C LEU A 417 -36.92 -5.18 28.02
N ILE A 418 -36.72 -6.34 27.39
CA ILE A 418 -36.04 -7.51 27.97
C ILE A 418 -35.07 -8.08 26.93
N ASP A 419 -33.92 -8.57 27.39
CA ASP A 419 -32.93 -9.29 26.58
C ASP A 419 -33.27 -10.80 26.43
N PRO A 420 -32.51 -11.57 25.62
CA PRO A 420 -32.79 -13.00 25.43
C PRO A 420 -32.58 -13.88 26.68
N HIS A 421 -32.07 -13.30 27.77
CA HIS A 421 -31.78 -13.95 29.04
C HIS A 421 -32.66 -13.39 30.19
N ASP A 422 -33.82 -12.82 29.85
CA ASP A 422 -34.82 -12.28 30.77
C ASP A 422 -34.34 -11.10 31.64
N SER A 423 -33.25 -10.42 31.27
CA SER A 423 -32.78 -9.22 31.97
C SER A 423 -33.33 -7.93 31.33
N PRO A 424 -33.64 -6.89 32.13
CA PRO A 424 -34.28 -5.68 31.62
C PRO A 424 -33.32 -4.83 30.80
N VAL A 425 -33.71 -4.35 29.63
CA VAL A 425 -32.88 -3.40 28.85
C VAL A 425 -32.94 -2.03 29.54
N PRO A 426 -31.81 -1.48 30.02
CA PRO A 426 -31.85 -0.31 30.89
C PRO A 426 -31.90 0.98 30.07
N TYR A 427 -33.10 1.39 29.69
CA TYR A 427 -33.36 2.71 29.10
C TYR A 427 -33.16 3.81 30.14
N LYS A 428 -32.87 5.03 29.65
CA LYS A 428 -33.01 6.23 30.50
C LYS A 428 -34.51 6.43 30.71
N ASP A 429 -34.96 6.68 31.94
CA ASP A 429 -36.35 7.03 32.19
C ASP A 429 -36.74 8.14 31.21
N LEU A 430 -37.67 7.84 30.29
CA LEU A 430 -38.28 8.82 29.41
C LEU A 430 -39.14 9.70 30.30
N LYS A 431 -38.54 10.71 30.93
CA LYS A 431 -39.30 11.83 31.49
C LYS A 431 -39.70 12.79 30.39
#